data_AF-A0A534V0J5-F1
#
_entry.id   AF-A0A534V0J5-F1
#
_cell.length_a   1.000
_cell.length_b   1.000
_cell.length_c   1.000
_cell.angle_alpha   90.00
_cell.angle_beta   90.00
_cell.angle_gamma   90.00
#
_symmetry.space_group_name_H-M   'P 1'
#
loop_
_entity.id
_entity.type
_entity.pdbx_description
1 polymer ?
#
loop_
_entity_poly.entity_id
_entity_poly.type
_entity_poly.pdbx_seq_one_letter_code
_entity_poly.pdbx_strand_id
1 'polypeptide(L)'
;MWGWEELALGVRRLWRETPPYPTMLETELPSLILYGRLLSAAAGTATVALLYAVGRRVGGARLGMLAAALLAGNYLHVRDSHALKPDVLLAAGVLVSLWLLARYAAAPDRRSAAVAGLSIGLTMAIKYNGILLLAAAYLAGVLASPHAGARRLVPAVEVVLCAGVALATFVVASPYLVLDLERTRQTFRFSTMAVYAARPALGRAFGYHLAVSLRRGSGLAMTLATPLALVVALRSRAPMLVLAA
;
A
#
# COMPACT_ATOMS: atom_id res chain seq x y z
N MET A 1 13.20 -8.30 -9.19
CA MET A 1 14.01 -7.12 -8.82
C MET A 1 13.08 -6.15 -8.12
N TRP A 2 13.38 -5.71 -6.90
CA TRP A 2 12.54 -4.76 -6.18
C TRP A 2 12.85 -3.37 -6.74
N GLY A 3 11.98 -2.82 -7.60
CA GLY A 3 12.28 -1.58 -8.35
C GLY A 3 12.63 -0.37 -7.48
N TRP A 4 12.23 -0.36 -6.21
CA TRP A 4 12.56 0.71 -5.26
C TRP A 4 14.01 0.63 -4.73
N GLU A 5 14.63 -0.56 -4.67
CA GLU A 5 16.05 -0.71 -4.30
C GLU A 5 16.96 -0.18 -5.41
N GLU A 6 16.64 -0.50 -6.68
CA GLU A 6 17.31 0.10 -7.83
C GLU A 6 17.14 1.62 -7.88
N LEU A 7 15.95 2.13 -7.52
CA LEU A 7 15.73 3.58 -7.43
C LEU A 7 16.61 4.21 -6.34
N ALA A 8 16.74 3.57 -5.17
CA ALA A 8 17.62 4.02 -4.10
C ALA A 8 19.10 4.01 -4.51
N LEU A 9 19.54 2.94 -5.18
CA LEU A 9 20.89 2.84 -5.71
C LEU A 9 21.13 3.85 -6.84
N GLY A 10 20.13 4.11 -7.69
CA GLY A 10 20.16 5.13 -8.72
C GLY A 10 20.35 6.53 -8.15
N VAL A 11 19.65 6.87 -7.06
CA VAL A 11 19.88 8.14 -6.34
C VAL A 11 21.28 8.21 -5.77
N ARG A 12 21.81 7.11 -5.22
CA ARG A 12 23.19 7.07 -4.71
C ARG A 12 24.23 7.27 -5.81
N ARG A 13 23.99 6.73 -7.02
CA ARG A 13 24.88 6.92 -8.19
C ARG A 13 25.10 8.38 -8.57
N LEU A 14 24.19 9.29 -8.17
CA LEU A 14 24.36 10.73 -8.39
C LEU A 14 25.51 11.34 -7.58
N TRP A 15 25.90 10.70 -6.46
CA TRP A 15 26.87 11.26 -5.50
C TRP A 15 28.05 10.32 -5.22
N ARG A 16 27.92 9.03 -5.56
CA ARG A 16 28.96 8.02 -5.30
C ARG A 16 28.87 6.89 -6.32
N GLU A 17 30.02 6.46 -6.84
CA GLU A 17 30.08 5.24 -7.65
C GLU A 17 29.46 4.08 -6.88
N THR A 18 28.49 3.43 -7.54
CA THR A 18 27.69 2.37 -6.93
C THR A 18 27.57 1.25 -7.96
N PRO A 19 28.18 0.08 -7.69
CA PRO A 19 28.12 -1.08 -8.58
C PRO A 19 26.69 -1.52 -8.89
N PRO A 20 26.49 -2.33 -9.94
CA PRO A 20 25.21 -2.97 -10.22
C PRO A 20 24.72 -3.79 -9.02
N TYR A 21 23.41 -3.90 -8.85
CA TYR A 21 22.79 -4.59 -7.72
C TYR A 21 23.30 -6.02 -7.46
N PRO A 22 23.52 -6.89 -8.49
CA PRO A 22 24.08 -8.22 -8.25
C PRO A 22 25.46 -8.18 -7.60
N THR A 23 26.33 -7.28 -8.05
CA THR A 23 27.67 -7.10 -7.46
C THR A 23 27.56 -6.58 -6.03
N MET A 24 26.67 -5.62 -5.78
CA MET A 24 26.41 -5.11 -4.43
C MET A 24 25.92 -6.21 -3.48
N LEU A 25 25.13 -7.18 -3.95
CA LEU A 25 24.70 -8.32 -3.13
C LEU A 25 25.86 -9.24 -2.72
N GLU A 26 26.83 -9.42 -3.59
CA GLU A 26 27.96 -10.33 -3.37
C GLU A 26 29.06 -9.68 -2.52
N THR A 27 29.38 -8.41 -2.77
CA THR A 27 30.55 -7.75 -2.19
C THR A 27 30.22 -6.76 -1.09
N GLU A 28 28.99 -6.23 -1.05
CA GLU A 28 28.63 -5.04 -0.25
C GLU A 28 27.27 -5.21 0.47
N LEU A 29 26.90 -6.46 0.79
CA LEU A 29 25.61 -6.77 1.41
C LEU A 29 25.30 -5.96 2.68
N PRO A 30 26.24 -5.72 3.62
CA PRO A 30 25.97 -4.89 4.80
C PRO A 30 25.57 -3.46 4.43
N SER A 31 26.26 -2.86 3.45
CA SER A 31 25.96 -1.53 2.93
C SER A 31 24.56 -1.48 2.33
N LEU A 32 24.21 -2.46 1.49
CA LEU A 32 22.88 -2.57 0.88
C LEU A 32 21.76 -2.65 1.92
N ILE A 33 21.95 -3.49 2.94
CA ILE A 33 20.98 -3.62 4.05
C ILE A 33 20.81 -2.29 4.78
N LEU A 34 21.90 -1.60 5.09
CA LEU A 34 21.84 -0.31 5.79
C LEU A 34 21.06 0.73 4.99
N TYR A 35 21.31 0.85 3.68
CA TYR A 35 20.62 1.83 2.83
C TYR A 35 19.13 1.55 2.72
N GLY A 36 18.74 0.30 2.50
CA GLY A 36 17.32 0.01 2.41
C GLY A 36 16.61 0.07 3.76
N ARG A 37 17.31 -0.16 4.89
CA ARG A 37 16.77 0.17 6.22
C ARG A 37 16.54 1.66 6.40
N LEU A 38 17.47 2.50 5.94
CA LEU A 38 17.30 3.96 5.99
C LEU A 38 16.09 4.40 5.17
N LEU A 39 15.91 3.83 3.98
CA LEU A 39 14.77 4.13 3.12
C LEU A 39 13.44 3.63 3.73
N SER A 40 13.41 2.42 4.30
CA SER A 40 12.25 1.90 5.04
C SER A 40 11.91 2.78 6.25
N ALA A 41 12.91 3.27 6.99
CA ALA A 41 12.70 4.17 8.11
C ALA A 41 12.12 5.52 7.65
N ALA A 42 12.67 6.11 6.57
CA ALA A 42 12.17 7.34 5.99
C ALA A 42 10.72 7.19 5.48
N ALA A 43 10.41 6.09 4.80
CA ALA A 43 9.05 5.78 4.37
C ALA A 43 8.09 5.60 5.57
N GLY A 44 8.57 4.97 6.64
CA GLY A 44 7.80 4.78 7.88
C GLY A 44 7.45 6.10 8.55
N THR A 45 8.42 6.99 8.70
CA THR A 45 8.20 8.34 9.22
C THR A 45 7.27 9.16 8.33
N ALA A 46 7.46 9.10 7.01
CA ALA A 46 6.58 9.77 6.06
C ALA A 46 5.14 9.27 6.16
N THR A 47 4.93 7.96 6.37
CA THR A 47 3.59 7.37 6.56
C THR A 47 2.89 7.96 7.79
N VAL A 48 3.60 8.14 8.90
CA VAL A 48 3.07 8.76 10.12
C VAL A 48 2.64 10.21 9.86
N ALA A 49 3.48 10.99 9.16
CA ALA A 49 3.17 12.37 8.81
C ALA A 49 1.98 12.47 7.85
N LEU A 50 1.90 11.59 6.85
CA LEU A 50 0.76 11.49 5.94
C LEU A 50 -0.52 11.13 6.69
N LEU A 51 -0.46 10.21 7.65
CA LEU A 51 -1.62 9.83 8.44
C LEU A 51 -2.13 10.99 9.30
N TYR A 52 -1.22 11.75 9.92
CA TYR A 52 -1.59 12.99 10.59
C TYR A 52 -2.31 13.95 9.64
N ALA A 53 -1.76 14.18 8.44
CA ALA A 53 -2.35 15.12 7.48
C ALA A 53 -3.74 14.68 7.01
N VAL A 54 -3.93 13.38 6.73
CA VAL A 54 -5.23 12.81 6.36
C VAL A 54 -6.21 12.91 7.52
N GLY A 55 -5.83 12.45 8.71
CA GLY A 55 -6.69 12.50 9.90
C GLY A 55 -7.08 13.93 10.29
N ARG A 56 -6.16 14.89 10.15
CA ARG A 56 -6.42 16.32 10.37
C ARG A 56 -7.49 16.86 9.43
N ARG A 57 -7.46 16.47 8.15
CA ARG A 57 -8.49 16.90 7.19
C ARG A 57 -9.84 16.25 7.43
N VAL A 58 -9.85 15.00 7.90
CA VAL A 58 -11.08 14.22 8.11
C VAL A 58 -11.81 14.64 9.39
N GLY A 59 -11.09 14.82 10.51
CA GLY A 59 -11.71 15.06 11.81
C GLY A 59 -10.96 16.03 12.70
N GLY A 60 -10.16 16.92 12.10
CA GLY A 60 -9.44 17.98 12.82
C GLY A 60 -8.12 17.52 13.45
N ALA A 61 -7.37 18.48 13.99
CA ALA A 61 -6.00 18.27 14.45
C ALA A 61 -5.88 17.17 15.52
N ARG A 62 -6.83 17.06 16.45
CA ARG A 62 -6.84 16.04 17.50
C ARG A 62 -6.91 14.62 16.92
N LEU A 63 -7.80 14.38 15.93
CA LEU A 63 -7.91 13.07 15.28
C LEU A 63 -6.62 12.72 14.54
N GLY A 64 -6.06 13.69 13.79
CA GLY A 64 -4.78 13.51 13.10
C GLY A 64 -3.65 13.14 14.06
N MET A 65 -3.53 13.85 15.19
CA MET A 65 -2.50 13.57 16.20
C MET A 65 -2.68 12.17 16.81
N LEU A 66 -3.90 11.80 17.19
CA LEU A 66 -4.18 10.49 17.77
C LEU A 66 -3.87 9.37 16.77
N ALA A 67 -4.32 9.49 15.51
CA ALA A 67 -4.04 8.49 14.48
C ALA A 67 -2.53 8.33 14.22
N ALA A 68 -1.80 9.45 14.12
CA ALA A 68 -0.36 9.43 13.94
C ALA A 68 0.39 8.86 15.16
N ALA A 69 -0.02 9.20 16.38
CA ALA A 69 0.57 8.65 17.61
C ALA A 69 0.35 7.13 17.72
N LEU A 70 -0.86 6.66 17.39
CA LEU A 70 -1.18 5.23 17.36
C LEU A 70 -0.31 4.48 16.33
N LEU A 71 -0.11 5.04 15.13
CA LEU A 71 0.75 4.43 14.13
C LEU A 71 2.23 4.50 14.51
N ALA A 72 2.69 5.61 15.08
CA ALA A 72 4.07 5.79 15.53
C ALA A 72 4.44 4.82 16.66
N GLY A 73 3.49 4.51 17.55
CA GLY A 73 3.63 3.50 18.61
C GLY A 73 3.31 2.07 18.17
N ASN A 74 2.92 1.84 16.92
CA ASN A 74 2.54 0.52 16.44
C ASN A 74 3.78 -0.35 16.21
N TYR A 75 3.86 -1.46 16.94
CA TYR A 75 5.02 -2.35 16.89
C TYR A 75 5.31 -2.91 15.49
N LEU A 76 4.29 -3.33 14.71
CA LEU A 76 4.53 -3.81 13.34
C LEU A 76 5.11 -2.73 12.46
N HIS A 77 4.50 -1.54 12.47
CA HIS A 77 4.95 -0.43 11.64
C HIS A 77 6.39 -0.05 11.98
N VAL A 78 6.72 0.06 13.27
CA VAL A 78 8.09 0.35 13.73
C VAL A 78 9.06 -0.77 13.36
N ARG A 79 8.71 -2.04 13.59
CA ARG A 79 9.57 -3.18 13.27
C ARG A 79 9.86 -3.27 11.78
N ASP A 80 8.83 -3.16 10.95
CA ASP A 80 8.98 -3.27 9.51
C ASP A 80 9.63 -2.01 8.91
N SER A 81 9.58 -0.85 9.60
CA SER A 81 10.35 0.36 9.23
C SER A 81 11.85 0.19 9.43
N HIS A 82 12.29 -0.69 10.34
CA HIS A 82 13.71 -1.00 10.56
C HIS A 82 14.21 -2.20 9.74
N ALA A 83 13.34 -2.86 8.98
CA ALA A 83 13.68 -3.98 8.14
C ALA A 83 13.81 -3.52 6.68
N LEU A 84 14.72 -4.14 5.93
CA LEU A 84 14.77 -4.01 4.46
C LEU A 84 13.52 -4.69 3.87
N LYS A 85 12.39 -3.99 3.89
CA LYS A 85 11.09 -4.48 3.44
C LYS A 85 10.31 -3.38 2.74
N PRO A 86 9.55 -3.74 1.69
CA PRO A 86 8.69 -2.80 0.96
C PRO A 86 7.40 -2.47 1.71
N ASP A 87 7.05 -3.21 2.76
CA ASP A 87 5.70 -3.19 3.37
C ASP A 87 5.32 -1.81 3.91
N VAL A 88 6.31 -1.06 4.43
CA VAL A 88 6.10 0.29 4.93
C VAL A 88 5.88 1.29 3.81
N LEU A 89 6.62 1.16 2.70
CA LEU A 89 6.41 1.99 1.52
C LEU A 89 5.06 1.68 0.86
N LEU A 90 4.65 0.41 0.87
CA LEU A 90 3.31 -0.01 0.45
C LEU A 90 2.23 0.66 1.29
N ALA A 91 2.38 0.68 2.63
CA ALA A 91 1.42 1.33 3.52
C ALA A 91 1.27 2.84 3.22
N ALA A 92 2.38 3.53 2.93
CA ALA A 92 2.36 4.92 2.48
C ALA A 92 1.58 5.08 1.16
N GLY A 93 1.86 4.24 0.16
CA GLY A 93 1.18 4.25 -1.14
C GLY A 93 -0.32 3.96 -1.04
N VAL A 94 -0.70 3.01 -0.17
CA VAL A 94 -2.10 2.72 0.16
C VAL A 94 -2.78 3.95 0.74
N LEU A 95 -2.16 4.62 1.71
CA LEU A 95 -2.73 5.81 2.33
C LEU A 95 -2.94 6.96 1.33
N VAL A 96 -1.95 7.23 0.48
CA VAL A 96 -2.05 8.25 -0.58
C VAL A 96 -3.16 7.87 -1.57
N SER A 97 -3.21 6.62 -2.00
CA SER A 97 -4.22 6.14 -2.95
C SER A 97 -5.64 6.26 -2.38
N LEU A 98 -5.85 5.86 -1.11
CA LEU A 98 -7.14 6.01 -0.45
C LEU A 98 -7.53 7.47 -0.25
N TRP A 99 -6.58 8.34 0.07
CA TRP A 99 -6.83 9.78 0.17
C TRP A 99 -7.26 10.39 -1.17
N LEU A 100 -6.60 10.02 -2.27
CA LEU A 100 -6.98 10.46 -3.61
C LEU A 100 -8.35 9.92 -4.05
N LEU A 101 -8.63 8.65 -3.74
CA LEU A 101 -9.94 8.05 -3.99
C LEU A 101 -11.06 8.72 -3.19
N ALA A 102 -10.80 9.11 -1.94
CA ALA A 102 -11.76 9.87 -1.14
C ALA A 102 -12.04 11.26 -1.74
N ARG A 103 -11.02 11.92 -2.30
CA ARG A 103 -11.21 13.19 -3.02
C ARG A 103 -12.01 13.02 -4.30
N TYR A 104 -11.71 11.98 -5.08
CA TYR A 104 -12.48 11.60 -6.25
C TYR A 104 -13.95 11.31 -5.88
N ALA A 105 -14.20 10.57 -4.79
CA ALA A 105 -15.56 10.27 -4.34
C ALA A 105 -16.36 11.53 -3.95
N ALA A 106 -15.69 12.55 -3.41
CA ALA A 106 -16.33 13.81 -3.03
C ALA A 106 -16.59 14.75 -4.21
N ALA A 107 -15.70 14.73 -5.22
CA ALA A 107 -15.82 15.55 -6.43
C ALA A 107 -15.34 14.73 -7.63
N PRO A 108 -16.21 13.90 -8.22
CA PRO A 108 -15.81 12.99 -9.28
C PRO A 108 -15.47 13.76 -10.56
N ASP A 109 -14.24 13.64 -11.00
CA ASP A 109 -13.80 14.09 -12.32
C ASP A 109 -12.75 13.13 -12.90
N ARG A 110 -12.51 13.24 -14.21
CA ARG A 110 -11.55 12.38 -14.92
C ARG A 110 -10.12 12.57 -14.42
N ARG A 111 -9.77 13.80 -14.00
CA ARG A 111 -8.41 14.13 -13.54
C ARG A 111 -8.10 13.47 -12.21
N SER A 112 -8.97 13.60 -11.22
CA SER A 112 -8.81 12.96 -9.90
C SER A 112 -8.83 11.44 -10.03
N ALA A 113 -9.67 10.88 -10.91
CA ALA A 113 -9.68 9.45 -11.22
C ALA A 113 -8.34 8.98 -11.83
N ALA A 114 -7.79 9.72 -12.79
CA ALA A 114 -6.48 9.40 -13.38
C ALA A 114 -5.34 9.52 -12.37
N VAL A 115 -5.34 10.56 -11.52
CA VAL A 115 -4.33 10.74 -10.46
C VAL A 115 -4.42 9.65 -9.40
N ALA A 116 -5.64 9.23 -9.02
CA ALA A 116 -5.83 8.09 -8.13
C ALA A 116 -5.33 6.79 -8.80
N GLY A 117 -5.64 6.57 -10.08
CA GLY A 117 -5.15 5.44 -10.86
C GLY A 117 -3.62 5.39 -10.89
N LEU A 118 -2.96 6.52 -11.16
CA LEU A 118 -1.49 6.64 -11.13
C LEU A 118 -0.93 6.20 -9.77
N SER A 119 -1.51 6.70 -8.67
CA SER A 119 -1.11 6.31 -7.32
C SER A 119 -1.30 4.82 -7.04
N ILE A 120 -2.42 4.23 -7.48
CA ILE A 120 -2.69 2.80 -7.33
C ILE A 120 -1.67 1.98 -8.11
N GLY A 121 -1.39 2.35 -9.36
CA GLY A 121 -0.41 1.66 -10.20
C GLY A 121 1.01 1.69 -9.63
N LEU A 122 1.44 2.84 -9.09
CA LEU A 122 2.71 2.94 -8.36
C LEU A 122 2.71 2.07 -7.09
N THR A 123 1.59 2.03 -6.37
CA THR A 123 1.42 1.18 -5.18
C THR A 123 1.50 -0.31 -5.53
N MET A 124 0.90 -0.72 -6.65
CA MET A 124 1.02 -2.07 -7.20
C MET A 124 2.46 -2.41 -7.59
N ALA A 125 3.20 -1.45 -8.14
CA ALA A 125 4.61 -1.63 -8.52
C ALA A 125 5.53 -1.81 -7.30
N ILE A 126 5.19 -1.22 -6.14
CA ILE A 126 5.88 -1.49 -4.87
C ILE A 126 5.64 -2.94 -4.43
N LYS A 127 4.38 -3.37 -4.43
CA LYS A 127 3.99 -4.76 -4.14
C LYS A 127 2.64 -5.07 -4.77
N TYR A 128 2.53 -6.23 -5.41
CA TYR A 128 1.33 -6.65 -6.15
C TYR A 128 0.03 -6.62 -5.32
N ASN A 129 0.12 -6.73 -3.98
CA ASN A 129 -1.03 -6.59 -3.06
C ASN A 129 -1.76 -5.24 -3.21
N GLY A 130 -1.11 -4.21 -3.75
CA GLY A 130 -1.75 -2.93 -4.10
C GLY A 130 -2.94 -3.06 -5.06
N ILE A 131 -3.07 -4.18 -5.79
CA ILE A 131 -4.20 -4.45 -6.68
C ILE A 131 -5.56 -4.39 -5.96
N LEU A 132 -5.60 -4.68 -4.66
CA LEU A 132 -6.81 -4.59 -3.85
C LEU A 132 -7.41 -3.18 -3.81
N LEU A 133 -6.60 -2.14 -4.08
CA LEU A 133 -7.08 -0.76 -4.19
C LEU A 133 -8.01 -0.54 -5.38
N LEU A 134 -8.00 -1.41 -6.40
CA LEU A 134 -8.98 -1.34 -7.49
C LEU A 134 -10.41 -1.59 -6.97
N ALA A 135 -10.58 -2.43 -5.95
CA ALA A 135 -11.88 -2.60 -5.29
C ALA A 135 -12.28 -1.32 -4.55
N ALA A 136 -11.34 -0.65 -3.87
CA ALA A 136 -11.59 0.65 -3.25
C ALA A 136 -11.92 1.73 -4.30
N ALA A 137 -11.29 1.69 -5.48
CA ALA A 137 -11.59 2.60 -6.58
C ALA A 137 -13.00 2.38 -7.15
N TYR A 138 -13.39 1.12 -7.32
CA TYR A 138 -14.76 0.77 -7.70
C TYR A 138 -15.76 1.26 -6.65
N LEU A 139 -15.53 1.02 -5.36
CA LEU A 139 -16.38 1.52 -4.29
C LEU A 139 -16.45 3.04 -4.27
N ALA A 140 -15.34 3.74 -4.48
CA ALA A 140 -15.33 5.20 -4.59
C ALA A 140 -16.21 5.70 -5.75
N GLY A 141 -16.18 5.01 -6.89
CA GLY A 141 -17.04 5.31 -8.03
C GLY A 141 -18.51 5.03 -7.78
N VAL A 142 -18.83 3.91 -7.12
CA VAL A 142 -20.20 3.64 -6.63
C VAL A 142 -20.62 4.78 -5.72
N LEU A 143 -19.80 5.16 -4.73
CA LEU A 143 -20.10 6.25 -3.80
C LEU A 143 -20.34 7.59 -4.50
N ALA A 144 -19.57 7.89 -5.55
CA ALA A 144 -19.68 9.12 -6.34
C ALA A 144 -20.83 9.13 -7.35
N SER A 145 -21.39 7.96 -7.70
CA SER A 145 -22.37 7.84 -8.77
C SER A 145 -23.67 8.57 -8.42
N PRO A 146 -24.22 9.39 -9.35
CA PRO A 146 -25.47 10.12 -9.13
C PRO A 146 -26.71 9.21 -9.25
N HIS A 147 -26.54 7.97 -9.72
CA HIS A 147 -27.64 7.03 -9.95
C HIS A 147 -28.04 6.29 -8.67
N ALA A 148 -29.32 5.91 -8.58
CA ALA A 148 -29.86 5.09 -7.49
C ALA A 148 -30.02 3.62 -7.89
N GLY A 149 -30.11 2.73 -6.89
CA GLY A 149 -30.36 1.30 -7.08
C GLY A 149 -29.24 0.57 -7.82
N ALA A 150 -29.58 -0.49 -8.56
CA ALA A 150 -28.62 -1.34 -9.26
C ALA A 150 -27.79 -0.60 -10.33
N ARG A 151 -28.32 0.51 -10.88
CA ARG A 151 -27.58 1.34 -11.85
C ARG A 151 -26.33 1.98 -11.26
N ARG A 152 -26.28 2.18 -9.94
CA ARG A 152 -25.11 2.69 -9.22
C ARG A 152 -23.92 1.74 -9.25
N LEU A 153 -24.16 0.44 -9.50
CA LEU A 153 -23.14 -0.60 -9.58
C LEU A 153 -22.46 -0.65 -10.95
N VAL A 154 -23.03 0.01 -11.96
CA VAL A 154 -22.37 0.09 -13.27
C VAL A 154 -21.17 1.03 -13.14
N PRO A 155 -19.94 0.58 -13.45
CA PRO A 155 -18.75 1.40 -13.30
C PRO A 155 -18.81 2.60 -14.24
N ALA A 156 -18.69 3.80 -13.67
CA ALA A 156 -18.60 5.04 -14.43
C ALA A 156 -17.31 5.08 -15.27
N VAL A 157 -17.27 5.92 -16.30
CA VAL A 157 -16.10 6.06 -17.18
C VAL A 157 -14.85 6.44 -16.39
N GLU A 158 -14.99 7.20 -15.31
CA GLU A 158 -13.91 7.59 -14.42
C GLU A 158 -13.32 6.38 -13.67
N VAL A 159 -14.13 5.40 -13.27
CA VAL A 159 -13.64 4.17 -12.62
C VAL A 159 -12.85 3.33 -13.60
N VAL A 160 -13.36 3.20 -14.83
CA VAL A 160 -12.67 2.49 -15.92
C VAL A 160 -11.36 3.20 -16.25
N LEU A 161 -11.36 4.54 -16.31
CA LEU A 161 -10.15 5.35 -16.50
C LEU A 161 -9.15 5.16 -15.36
N CYS A 162 -9.59 5.20 -14.10
CA CYS A 162 -8.74 4.97 -12.93
C CYS A 162 -8.07 3.60 -12.99
N ALA A 163 -8.84 2.54 -13.27
CA ALA A 163 -8.32 1.19 -13.43
C ALA A 163 -7.35 1.08 -14.62
N GLY A 164 -7.69 1.67 -15.77
CA GLY A 164 -6.82 1.70 -16.95
C GLY A 164 -5.49 2.40 -16.69
N VAL A 165 -5.51 3.57 -16.04
CA VAL A 165 -4.29 4.30 -15.67
C VAL A 165 -3.48 3.54 -14.62
N ALA A 166 -4.12 2.89 -13.65
CA ALA A 166 -3.42 2.05 -12.67
C ALA A 166 -2.67 0.89 -13.34
N LEU A 167 -3.34 0.16 -14.25
CA LEU A 167 -2.72 -0.93 -14.99
C LEU A 167 -1.59 -0.44 -15.90
N ALA A 168 -1.81 0.66 -16.63
CA ALA A 168 -0.78 1.25 -17.49
C ALA A 168 0.44 1.68 -16.68
N THR A 169 0.23 2.36 -15.55
CA THR A 169 1.31 2.78 -14.64
C THR A 169 2.07 1.58 -14.09
N PHE A 170 1.36 0.54 -13.66
CA PHE A 170 1.98 -0.68 -13.15
C PHE A 170 2.86 -1.36 -14.21
N VAL A 171 2.35 -1.49 -15.45
CA VAL A 171 3.10 -2.07 -16.57
C VAL A 171 4.33 -1.21 -16.91
N VAL A 172 4.19 0.11 -16.97
CA VAL A 172 5.31 1.02 -17.24
C VAL A 172 6.37 0.97 -16.15
N ALA A 173 5.96 0.89 -14.88
CA ALA A 173 6.88 0.79 -13.75
C ALA A 173 7.52 -0.60 -13.62
N SER A 174 6.89 -1.64 -14.18
CA SER A 174 7.35 -3.03 -14.12
C SER A 174 7.28 -3.70 -15.50
N PRO A 175 8.05 -3.22 -16.50
CA PRO A 175 7.88 -3.62 -17.90
C PRO A 175 8.21 -5.10 -18.13
N TYR A 176 9.17 -5.65 -17.36
CA TYR A 176 9.58 -7.05 -17.45
C TYR A 176 8.47 -8.06 -17.12
N LEU A 177 7.42 -7.64 -16.39
CA LEU A 177 6.27 -8.50 -16.13
C LEU A 177 5.51 -8.87 -17.42
N VAL A 178 5.62 -8.02 -18.45
CA VAL A 178 4.95 -8.21 -19.75
C VAL A 178 5.95 -8.58 -20.83
N LEU A 179 7.16 -8.01 -20.81
CA LEU A 179 8.19 -8.26 -21.81
C LEU A 179 8.83 -9.65 -21.70
N ASP A 180 8.92 -10.21 -20.49
CA ASP A 180 9.50 -11.54 -20.24
C ASP A 180 8.53 -12.41 -19.42
N LEU A 181 7.47 -12.85 -20.10
CA LEU A 181 6.40 -13.65 -19.50
C LEU A 181 6.91 -14.99 -18.96
N GLU A 182 7.91 -15.59 -19.61
CA GLU A 182 8.45 -16.87 -19.18
C GLU A 182 9.21 -16.74 -17.87
N ARG A 183 10.13 -15.77 -17.76
CA ARG A 183 10.83 -15.49 -16.49
C ARG A 183 9.86 -15.05 -15.40
N THR A 184 8.83 -14.29 -15.74
CA THR A 184 7.78 -13.89 -14.80
C THR A 184 7.03 -15.11 -14.26
N ARG A 185 6.64 -16.04 -15.14
CA ARG A 185 5.96 -17.29 -14.77
C ARG A 185 6.84 -18.18 -13.90
N GLN A 186 8.12 -18.31 -14.23
CA GLN A 186 9.09 -19.07 -13.45
C GLN A 186 9.29 -18.48 -12.06
N THR A 187 9.46 -17.16 -11.96
CA THR A 187 9.61 -16.44 -10.70
C THR A 187 8.36 -16.56 -9.83
N PHE A 188 7.18 -16.46 -10.44
CA PHE A 188 5.91 -16.64 -9.74
C PHE A 188 5.78 -18.07 -9.20
N ARG A 189 6.01 -19.09 -10.04
CA ARG A 189 6.01 -20.50 -9.62
C ARG A 189 6.99 -20.78 -8.50
N PHE A 190 8.23 -20.31 -8.63
CA PHE A 190 9.25 -20.46 -7.59
C PHE A 190 8.80 -19.80 -6.28
N SER A 191 8.29 -18.57 -6.35
CA SER A 191 7.83 -17.81 -5.17
C SER A 191 6.64 -18.49 -4.49
N THR A 192 5.66 -18.99 -5.25
CA THR A 192 4.54 -19.77 -4.72
C THR A 192 5.05 -21.09 -4.12
N MET A 193 5.89 -21.84 -4.82
CA MET A 193 6.42 -23.10 -4.30
C MET A 193 7.24 -22.89 -3.01
N ALA A 194 8.12 -21.89 -2.96
CA ALA A 194 8.91 -21.59 -1.78
C ALA A 194 8.04 -21.20 -0.57
N VAL A 195 7.00 -20.37 -0.78
CA VAL A 195 6.06 -19.97 0.29
C VAL A 195 5.21 -21.15 0.76
N TYR A 196 4.70 -21.98 -0.15
CA TYR A 196 3.78 -23.07 0.17
C TYR A 196 4.51 -24.33 0.66
N ALA A 197 5.72 -24.62 0.16
CA ALA A 197 6.57 -25.71 0.65
C ALA A 197 7.07 -25.43 2.07
N ALA A 198 7.37 -24.16 2.40
CA ALA A 198 7.77 -23.77 3.75
C ALA A 198 6.60 -23.72 4.74
N ARG A 199 5.34 -23.64 4.28
CA ARG A 199 4.14 -23.46 5.13
C ARG A 199 2.91 -24.21 4.60
N PRO A 200 2.84 -25.55 4.78
CA PRO A 200 1.75 -26.38 4.27
C PRO A 200 0.35 -26.08 4.86
N ALA A 201 0.24 -25.28 5.93
CA ALA A 201 -1.02 -25.01 6.64
C ALA A 201 -1.73 -23.70 6.20
N LEU A 202 -1.93 -23.50 4.89
CA LEU A 202 -2.54 -22.28 4.34
C LEU A 202 -4.07 -22.20 4.45
N GLY A 203 -4.75 -23.27 4.87
CA GLY A 203 -6.21 -23.27 5.09
C GLY A 203 -6.70 -22.28 6.17
N ARG A 204 -5.78 -21.67 6.94
CA ARG A 204 -6.08 -20.71 8.02
C ARG A 204 -5.49 -19.32 7.79
N ALA A 205 -5.03 -18.97 6.59
CA ALA A 205 -4.23 -17.77 6.33
C ALA A 205 -4.88 -16.46 6.86
N PHE A 206 -6.11 -16.15 6.46
CA PHE A 206 -6.79 -14.93 6.92
C PHE A 206 -7.17 -14.98 8.41
N GLY A 207 -7.65 -16.12 8.91
CA GLY A 207 -7.98 -16.29 10.33
C GLY A 207 -6.75 -16.16 11.24
N TYR A 208 -5.59 -16.63 10.79
CA TYR A 208 -4.31 -16.46 11.47
C TYR A 208 -3.90 -14.99 11.54
N HIS A 209 -4.09 -14.23 10.46
CA HIS A 209 -3.77 -12.80 10.47
C HIS A 209 -4.69 -12.02 11.42
N LEU A 210 -5.98 -12.33 11.45
CA LEU A 210 -6.93 -11.71 12.39
C LEU A 210 -6.63 -12.08 13.86
N ALA A 211 -6.34 -13.35 14.14
CA ALA A 211 -6.16 -13.82 15.53
C ALA A 211 -4.75 -13.59 16.09
N VAL A 212 -3.71 -13.64 15.25
CA VAL A 212 -2.31 -13.64 15.68
C VAL A 212 -1.58 -12.40 15.21
N SER A 213 -1.65 -12.07 13.90
CA SER A 213 -0.86 -10.96 13.35
C SER A 213 -1.36 -9.61 13.82
N LEU A 214 -2.68 -9.38 13.78
CA LEU A 214 -3.30 -8.13 14.25
C LEU A 214 -3.04 -7.93 15.74
N ARG A 215 -3.30 -8.95 16.55
CA ARG A 215 -3.14 -8.92 18.01
C ARG A 215 -1.70 -8.71 18.44
N ARG A 216 -0.77 -9.51 17.92
CA ARG A 216 0.66 -9.41 18.28
C ARG A 216 1.33 -8.21 17.64
N GLY A 217 0.70 -7.65 16.61
CA GLY A 217 1.27 -6.61 15.80
C GLY A 217 0.85 -5.20 16.17
N SER A 218 -0.46 -4.95 16.15
CA SER A 218 -1.05 -3.67 16.55
C SER A 218 -1.29 -3.56 18.06
N GLY A 219 -1.13 -4.67 18.78
CA GLY A 219 -1.49 -4.76 20.19
C GLY A 219 -2.97 -5.10 20.39
N LEU A 220 -3.27 -5.65 21.58
CA LEU A 220 -4.62 -6.11 21.92
C LEU A 220 -5.64 -4.96 21.91
N ALA A 221 -5.25 -3.78 22.41
CA ALA A 221 -6.13 -2.61 22.48
C ALA A 221 -6.60 -2.15 21.08
N MET A 222 -5.67 -1.98 20.12
CA MET A 222 -6.04 -1.61 18.74
C MET A 222 -6.83 -2.72 18.05
N THR A 223 -6.48 -3.98 18.29
CA THR A 223 -7.21 -5.12 17.70
C THR A 223 -8.68 -5.14 18.15
N LEU A 224 -8.95 -4.87 19.43
CA LEU A 224 -10.32 -4.79 19.95
C LEU A 224 -11.04 -3.51 19.54
N ALA A 225 -10.33 -2.39 19.38
CA ALA A 225 -10.90 -1.13 18.93
C ALA A 225 -11.29 -1.15 17.44
N THR A 226 -10.59 -1.93 16.61
CA THR A 226 -10.82 -2.00 15.15
C THR A 226 -12.25 -2.41 14.75
N PRO A 227 -12.84 -3.51 15.26
CA PRO A 227 -14.22 -3.86 14.92
C PRO A 227 -15.23 -2.84 15.45
N LEU A 228 -14.99 -2.24 16.62
CA LEU A 228 -15.85 -1.17 17.16
C LEU A 228 -15.79 0.07 16.27
N ALA A 229 -14.58 0.47 15.84
CA ALA A 229 -14.37 1.58 14.91
C ALA A 229 -15.03 1.30 13.56
N LEU A 230 -14.98 0.06 13.07
CA LEU A 230 -15.66 -0.34 11.83
C LEU A 230 -17.19 -0.26 11.96
N VAL A 231 -17.76 -0.73 13.07
CA VAL A 231 -19.21 -0.63 13.35
C VAL A 231 -19.65 0.83 13.47
N VAL A 232 -18.87 1.66 14.16
CA VAL A 232 -19.13 3.11 14.27
C VAL A 232 -19.03 3.77 12.90
N ALA A 233 -18.00 3.46 12.11
CA ALA A 233 -17.81 3.98 10.76
C ALA A 233 -18.99 3.62 9.83
N LEU A 234 -19.42 2.35 9.84
CA LEU A 234 -20.55 1.86 9.04
C LEU A 234 -21.90 2.48 9.44
N ARG A 235 -22.03 2.94 10.70
CA ARG A 235 -23.23 3.63 11.20
C ARG A 235 -23.17 5.14 11.05
N SER A 236 -21.98 5.71 10.91
CA SER A 236 -21.78 7.14 10.74
C SER A 236 -21.90 7.53 9.26
N ARG A 237 -22.50 8.69 8.97
CA ARG A 237 -22.44 9.31 7.62
C ARG A 237 -21.14 10.10 7.40
N ALA A 238 -20.21 10.08 8.36
CA ALA A 238 -18.96 10.81 8.29
C ALA A 238 -17.90 9.99 7.53
N PRO A 239 -17.07 10.62 6.68
CA PRO A 239 -15.96 9.91 6.04
C PRO A 239 -14.96 9.46 7.11
N MET A 240 -14.79 8.14 7.29
CA MET A 240 -13.80 7.60 8.22
C MET A 240 -12.83 6.67 7.47
N LEU A 241 -11.53 6.89 7.65
CA LEU A 241 -10.47 6.04 7.12
C LEU A 241 -9.97 5.13 8.25
N VAL A 242 -10.38 3.85 8.23
CA VAL A 242 -9.91 2.85 9.19
C VAL A 242 -8.67 2.18 8.60
N LEU A 243 -7.49 2.57 9.08
CA LEU A 243 -6.25 1.85 8.80
C LEU A 243 -5.98 0.90 9.97
N ALA A 244 -6.25 -0.37 9.76
CA ALA A 244 -5.66 -1.42 10.58
C ALA A 244 -4.32 -1.81 9.94
N ALA A 245 -3.24 -1.64 10.69
CA ALA A 245 -1.89 -2.09 10.31
C ALA A 245 -1.79 -3.62 10.35
#